data_AF-A0A552Q5B0-F1
#
_entry.id   AF-A0A552Q5B0-F1
#
_cell.length_a   1.000
_cell.length_b   1.000
_cell.length_c   1.000
_cell.angle_alpha   90.00
_cell.angle_beta   90.00
_cell.angle_gamma   90.00
#
_symmetry.space_group_name_H-M   'P 1'
#
loop_
_entity.id
_entity.type
_entity.pdbx_description
1 polymer ?
#
loop_
_entity_poly.entity_id
_entity_poly.type
_entity_poly.pdbx_seq_one_letter_code
_entity_poly.pdbx_strand_id
1 'polypeptide(L)'
;MSDTFRELLKAIGSGTHTGKNLTRPEAAMATKMMLTQEATPAQIGAFMIAHRIKRPTSDELAGMLDAYAELGPQITLESASFQHPITIFGNPYDGRSRTAPVTPITTLILGLAGVPVVLHGGDRMPTKYGISLKEIWQQLGADFSQLSLAAVKDCLITTGLTFFYIPRHFPLIENFVTYREQIGKRPPMATVELMWSPFVGNIHQISGFVHPPTEDRFRETFALRNISHFTTVKGLEGSCDLACNRTAIIGLGNPTDPPSFQRFFLNPRDYGFCPSDYPLESLEMLTAKLKGLLAGENNELTDAAIFNGGFYLWRCGIAPDIPTGFQQAQQSLQSGKALAKLEQICNYLENQQ
;
A
#
# COMPACT_ATOMS: atom_id res chain seq x y z
N MET A 1 4.38 -5.78 33.60
CA MET A 1 5.47 -5.00 32.99
C MET A 1 6.52 -5.99 32.53
N SER A 2 6.90 -5.99 31.25
CA SER A 2 7.89 -6.94 30.74
C SER A 2 9.30 -6.35 30.89
N ASP A 3 10.17 -7.02 31.67
CA ASP A 3 11.57 -6.61 31.85
C ASP A 3 12.37 -6.77 30.55
N THR A 4 12.11 -7.84 29.80
CA THR A 4 12.72 -8.07 28.48
C THR A 4 12.42 -6.92 27.52
N PHE A 5 11.17 -6.48 27.43
CA PHE A 5 10.80 -5.35 26.57
C PHE A 5 11.46 -4.04 27.02
N ARG A 6 11.62 -3.86 28.34
CA ARG A 6 12.29 -2.67 28.88
C ARG A 6 13.74 -2.57 28.39
N GLU A 7 14.47 -3.68 28.26
CA GLU A 7 15.85 -3.66 27.75
C GLU A 7 15.89 -3.31 26.25
N LEU A 8 14.95 -3.81 25.44
CA LEU A 8 14.81 -3.41 24.04
C LEU A 8 14.51 -1.90 23.90
N LEU A 9 13.60 -1.40 24.75
CA LEU A 9 13.27 0.03 24.81
C LEU A 9 14.48 0.88 25.21
N LYS A 10 15.26 0.46 26.22
CA LYS A 10 16.49 1.15 26.62
C LYS A 10 17.50 1.21 25.48
N ALA A 11 17.67 0.11 24.73
CA ALA A 11 18.59 0.06 23.60
C ALA A 11 18.30 1.16 22.57
N ILE A 12 17.04 1.34 22.18
CA ILE A 12 16.67 2.37 21.20
C ILE A 12 16.45 3.77 21.79
N GLY A 13 16.17 3.86 23.09
CA GLY A 13 15.77 5.08 23.80
C GLY A 13 16.88 5.82 24.54
N SER A 14 18.12 5.31 24.52
CA SER A 14 19.23 5.87 25.33
C SER A 14 19.74 7.24 24.85
N GLY A 15 19.38 7.69 23.64
CA GLY A 15 19.77 8.99 23.07
C GLY A 15 20.63 8.86 21.81
N THR A 16 21.00 9.98 21.20
CA THR A 16 21.69 10.02 19.90
C THR A 16 23.08 9.38 19.89
N HIS A 17 23.79 9.43 21.02
CA HIS A 17 25.18 8.95 21.13
C HIS A 17 25.32 7.58 21.79
N THR A 18 24.26 7.10 22.44
CA THR A 18 24.26 5.88 23.27
C THR A 18 23.19 4.88 22.85
N GLY A 19 22.25 5.31 21.99
CA GLY A 19 21.27 4.44 21.37
C GLY A 19 21.94 3.41 20.47
N LYS A 20 21.43 2.19 20.50
CA LYS A 20 21.82 1.08 19.65
C LYS A 20 20.68 0.72 18.71
N ASN A 21 21.03 0.32 17.50
CA ASN A 21 20.06 -0.33 16.63
C ASN A 21 19.77 -1.72 17.17
N LEU A 22 18.50 -2.12 17.12
CA LEU A 22 18.14 -3.51 17.34
C LEU A 22 18.60 -4.33 16.14
N THR A 23 19.04 -5.55 16.42
CA THR A 23 19.18 -6.58 15.40
C THR A 23 17.81 -6.98 14.85
N ARG A 24 17.78 -7.61 13.67
CA ARG A 24 16.54 -8.14 13.07
C ARG A 24 15.74 -9.03 14.05
N PRO A 25 16.34 -10.02 14.77
CA PRO A 25 15.62 -10.81 15.77
C PRO A 25 15.09 -10.00 16.96
N GLU A 26 15.85 -9.01 17.45
CA GLU A 26 15.40 -8.15 18.55
C GLU A 26 14.22 -7.26 18.14
N ALA A 27 14.25 -6.72 16.92
CA ALA A 27 13.14 -5.94 16.37
C ALA A 27 11.88 -6.79 16.15
N ALA A 28 12.04 -8.04 15.70
CA ALA A 28 10.95 -9.01 15.62
C ALA A 28 10.37 -9.30 17.02
N MET A 29 11.23 -9.59 18.00
CA MET A 29 10.81 -9.83 19.38
C MET A 29 10.04 -8.63 19.96
N ALA A 30 10.59 -7.42 19.86
CA ALA A 30 9.92 -6.20 20.32
C ALA A 30 8.53 -6.05 19.67
N THR A 31 8.45 -6.22 18.34
CA THR A 31 7.20 -6.09 17.60
C THR A 31 6.16 -7.12 18.04
N LYS A 32 6.57 -8.38 18.27
CA LYS A 32 5.66 -9.42 18.79
C LYS A 32 5.11 -9.05 20.15
N MET A 33 5.98 -8.66 21.09
CA MET A 33 5.57 -8.25 22.45
C MET A 33 4.63 -7.03 22.44
N MET A 34 4.81 -6.12 21.47
CA MET A 34 3.90 -4.99 21.25
C MET A 34 2.55 -5.45 20.69
N LEU A 35 2.52 -6.35 19.70
CA LEU A 35 1.29 -6.86 19.09
C LEU A 35 0.46 -7.69 20.10
N THR A 36 1.10 -8.56 20.86
CA THR A 36 0.46 -9.45 21.84
C THR A 36 0.13 -8.77 23.18
N GLN A 37 0.42 -7.47 23.32
CA GLN A 37 0.23 -6.68 24.55
C GLN A 37 0.99 -7.23 25.78
N GLU A 38 2.10 -7.94 25.58
CA GLU A 38 3.00 -8.33 26.68
C GLU A 38 3.71 -7.09 27.27
N ALA A 39 4.08 -6.15 26.39
CA ALA A 39 4.54 -4.82 26.80
C ALA A 39 3.36 -3.97 27.25
N THR A 40 3.55 -3.16 28.31
CA THR A 40 2.47 -2.27 28.79
C THR A 40 2.23 -1.12 27.81
N PRO A 41 1.04 -0.48 27.82
CA PRO A 41 0.77 0.72 27.01
C PRO A 41 1.85 1.80 27.09
N ALA A 42 2.37 2.07 28.29
CA ALA A 42 3.44 3.04 28.50
C ALA A 42 4.77 2.61 27.82
N GLN A 43 5.11 1.32 27.91
CA GLN A 43 6.29 0.77 27.23
C GLN A 43 6.14 0.84 25.70
N ILE A 44 4.98 0.45 25.17
CA ILE A 44 4.67 0.49 23.74
C ILE A 44 4.76 1.92 23.20
N GLY A 45 4.11 2.88 23.87
CA GLY A 45 4.13 4.28 23.46
C GLY A 45 5.54 4.89 23.51
N ALA A 46 6.30 4.59 24.56
CA ALA A 46 7.70 5.01 24.67
C ALA A 46 8.56 4.43 23.54
N PHE A 47 8.38 3.15 23.22
CA PHE A 47 9.08 2.48 22.12
C PHE A 47 8.75 3.13 20.77
N MET A 48 7.47 3.34 20.49
CA MET A 48 7.01 3.97 19.25
C MET A 48 7.65 5.34 19.00
N ILE A 49 7.74 6.19 20.02
CA ILE A 49 8.35 7.51 19.90
C ILE A 49 9.87 7.48 19.89
N ALA A 50 10.51 6.70 20.76
CA ALA A 50 11.96 6.53 20.74
C ALA A 50 12.43 6.02 19.36
N HIS A 51 11.75 5.01 18.82
CA HIS A 51 12.08 4.43 17.52
C HIS A 51 11.80 5.39 16.37
N ARG A 52 10.73 6.19 16.44
CA ARG A 52 10.46 7.27 15.48
C ARG A 52 11.59 8.31 15.45
N ILE A 53 12.07 8.75 16.62
CA ILE A 53 13.12 9.77 16.74
C ILE A 53 14.46 9.22 16.25
N LYS A 54 14.83 8.00 16.68
CA LYS A 54 16.04 7.29 16.22
C LYS A 54 16.02 7.05 14.71
N ARG A 55 14.82 6.79 14.17
CA ARG A 55 14.53 6.23 12.84
C ARG A 55 14.94 4.75 12.76
N PRO A 56 14.09 3.90 12.17
CA PRO A 56 14.38 2.48 12.06
C PRO A 56 15.46 2.22 11.01
N THR A 57 16.30 1.21 11.25
CA THR A 57 17.17 0.62 10.21
C THR A 57 16.40 -0.36 9.34
N SER A 58 17.00 -0.78 8.23
CA SER A 58 16.44 -1.79 7.33
C SER A 58 16.34 -3.17 8.02
N ASP A 59 17.31 -3.55 8.86
CA ASP A 59 17.24 -4.76 9.72
C ASP A 59 16.08 -4.72 10.70
N GLU A 60 15.86 -3.56 11.34
CA GLU A 60 14.75 -3.37 12.26
C GLU A 60 13.42 -3.54 11.51
N LEU A 61 13.24 -2.85 10.38
CA LEU A 61 12.03 -2.98 9.54
C LEU A 61 11.81 -4.42 9.05
N ALA A 62 12.87 -5.14 8.67
CA ALA A 62 12.78 -6.55 8.29
C ALA A 62 12.29 -7.42 9.45
N GLY A 63 12.83 -7.20 10.66
CA GLY A 63 12.41 -7.90 11.87
C GLY A 63 10.96 -7.60 12.24
N MET A 64 10.53 -6.34 12.10
CA MET A 64 9.13 -5.96 12.27
C MET A 64 8.20 -6.71 11.31
N LEU A 65 8.58 -6.79 10.03
CA LEU A 65 7.84 -7.57 9.03
C LEU A 65 7.88 -9.07 9.35
N ASP A 66 8.92 -9.58 10.00
CA ASP A 66 8.99 -11.01 10.40
C ASP A 66 7.96 -11.32 11.47
N ALA A 67 7.81 -10.43 12.46
CA ALA A 67 6.75 -10.52 13.45
C ALA A 67 5.35 -10.45 12.82
N TYR A 68 5.16 -9.60 11.81
CA TYR A 68 3.90 -9.54 11.06
C TYR A 68 3.64 -10.83 10.28
N ALA A 69 4.68 -11.48 9.73
CA ALA A 69 4.52 -12.77 9.06
C ALA A 69 4.24 -13.91 10.05
N GLU A 70 4.82 -13.89 11.25
CA GLU A 70 4.64 -14.92 12.27
C GLU A 70 3.24 -14.86 12.92
N LEU A 71 2.77 -13.66 13.26
CA LEU A 71 1.50 -13.48 13.98
C LEU A 71 0.32 -13.12 13.07
N GLY A 72 0.62 -12.61 11.88
CA GLY A 72 -0.37 -12.16 10.95
C GLY A 72 -0.87 -13.27 10.03
N PRO A 73 -1.94 -12.98 9.28
CA PRO A 73 -2.48 -13.90 8.30
C PRO A 73 -1.53 -14.05 7.11
N GLN A 74 -1.46 -15.29 6.61
CA GLN A 74 -0.70 -15.65 5.41
C GLN A 74 -1.65 -16.29 4.41
N ILE A 75 -1.99 -15.54 3.36
CA ILE A 75 -2.83 -16.05 2.27
C ILE A 75 -1.92 -16.64 1.19
N THR A 76 -2.08 -17.93 0.96
CA THR A 76 -1.38 -18.67 -0.09
C THR A 76 -2.35 -19.03 -1.21
N LEU A 77 -1.93 -18.75 -2.44
CA LEU A 77 -2.59 -19.21 -3.66
C LEU A 77 -1.84 -20.39 -4.26
N GLU A 78 -2.55 -21.19 -5.06
CA GLU A 78 -1.93 -22.27 -5.82
C GLU A 78 -1.09 -21.68 -6.96
N SER A 79 -0.01 -22.37 -7.34
CA SER A 79 1.01 -21.85 -8.27
C SER A 79 0.51 -21.52 -9.68
N ALA A 80 -0.72 -21.91 -10.03
CA ALA A 80 -1.36 -21.66 -11.32
C ALA A 80 -2.53 -20.67 -11.27
N SER A 81 -2.79 -20.03 -10.12
CA SER A 81 -3.97 -19.14 -9.99
C SER A 81 -3.91 -17.90 -10.90
N PHE A 82 -2.71 -17.41 -11.26
CA PHE A 82 -2.54 -16.24 -12.12
C PHE A 82 -1.31 -16.33 -13.01
N GLN A 83 -1.38 -15.69 -14.19
CA GLN A 83 -0.25 -15.55 -15.12
C GLN A 83 0.74 -14.44 -14.68
N HIS A 84 0.25 -13.44 -13.95
CA HIS A 84 1.03 -12.32 -13.44
C HIS A 84 1.21 -12.40 -11.92
N PRO A 85 2.30 -11.85 -11.36
CA PRO A 85 2.46 -11.73 -9.91
C PRO A 85 1.31 -10.96 -9.24
N ILE A 86 0.98 -11.32 -8.01
CA ILE A 86 0.00 -10.59 -7.21
C ILE A 86 0.55 -9.20 -6.89
N THR A 87 -0.11 -8.18 -7.40
CA THR A 87 0.32 -6.79 -7.24
C THR A 87 -0.27 -6.21 -5.96
N ILE A 88 0.57 -5.97 -4.96
CA ILE A 88 0.19 -5.47 -3.64
C ILE A 88 0.41 -3.95 -3.59
N PHE A 89 -0.62 -3.17 -3.27
CA PHE A 89 -0.51 -1.70 -3.14
C PHE A 89 -0.41 -1.24 -1.68
N GLY A 90 0.82 -0.99 -1.22
CA GLY A 90 1.16 -0.42 0.08
C GLY A 90 0.94 1.09 0.14
N ASN A 91 -0.33 1.50 0.34
CA ASN A 91 -0.72 2.90 0.55
C ASN A 91 -0.71 3.27 2.05
N PRO A 92 -0.46 4.54 2.42
CA PRO A 92 -0.55 5.00 3.80
C PRO A 92 -1.96 4.80 4.37
N TYR A 93 -2.06 4.11 5.49
CA TYR A 93 -3.34 3.82 6.12
C TYR A 93 -4.02 5.05 6.73
N ASP A 94 -3.28 6.11 7.03
CA ASP A 94 -3.85 7.37 7.52
C ASP A 94 -4.55 8.22 6.44
N GLY A 95 -4.71 7.66 5.24
CA GLY A 95 -5.60 8.15 4.20
C GLY A 95 -5.08 9.35 3.40
N ARG A 96 -5.95 9.95 2.59
CA ARG A 96 -5.67 11.14 1.78
C ARG A 96 -6.46 12.34 2.27
N SER A 97 -5.84 13.51 2.33
CA SER A 97 -6.52 14.73 2.81
C SER A 97 -6.27 15.97 1.94
N ARG A 98 -5.40 15.88 0.93
CA ARG A 98 -5.03 17.02 0.08
C ARG A 98 -5.20 16.77 -1.40
N THR A 99 -4.96 15.54 -1.87
CA THR A 99 -4.96 15.22 -3.31
C THR A 99 -5.89 14.05 -3.59
N ALA A 100 -6.70 14.16 -4.63
CA ALA A 100 -7.67 13.14 -5.00
C ALA A 100 -6.96 11.84 -5.43
N PRO A 101 -7.24 10.70 -4.78
CA PRO A 101 -6.63 9.43 -5.14
C PRO A 101 -7.27 8.83 -6.39
N VAL A 102 -6.42 8.37 -7.31
CA VAL A 102 -6.82 7.63 -8.53
C VAL A 102 -6.45 6.14 -8.46
N THR A 103 -5.93 5.69 -7.31
CA THR A 103 -5.61 4.28 -7.05
C THR A 103 -6.79 3.34 -7.38
N PRO A 104 -8.06 3.60 -6.99
CA PRO A 104 -9.17 2.70 -7.33
C PRO A 104 -9.33 2.48 -8.85
N ILE A 105 -9.19 3.55 -9.64
CA ILE A 105 -9.25 3.47 -11.11
C ILE A 105 -8.05 2.68 -11.65
N THR A 106 -6.86 2.96 -11.13
CA THR A 106 -5.63 2.28 -11.51
C THR A 106 -5.74 0.78 -11.29
N THR A 107 -6.25 0.35 -10.14
CA THR A 107 -6.39 -1.08 -9.82
C THR A 107 -7.49 -1.77 -10.60
N LEU A 108 -8.57 -1.06 -10.97
CA LEU A 108 -9.60 -1.59 -11.88
C LEU A 108 -9.04 -1.81 -13.28
N ILE A 109 -8.22 -0.89 -13.79
CA ILE A 109 -7.53 -1.01 -15.09
C ILE A 109 -6.61 -2.25 -15.07
N LEU A 110 -5.83 -2.44 -14.00
CA LEU A 110 -4.96 -3.61 -13.84
C LEU A 110 -5.75 -4.93 -13.76
N GLY A 111 -6.80 -4.97 -12.93
CA GLY A 111 -7.66 -6.15 -12.79
C GLY A 111 -8.40 -6.50 -14.09
N LEU A 112 -8.76 -5.51 -14.91
CA LEU A 112 -9.30 -5.72 -16.25
C LEU A 112 -8.26 -6.35 -17.20
N ALA A 113 -6.99 -5.97 -17.06
CA ALA A 113 -5.88 -6.52 -17.83
C ALA A 113 -5.39 -7.89 -17.34
N GLY A 114 -6.07 -8.50 -16.35
CA GLY A 114 -5.71 -9.80 -15.81
C GLY A 114 -4.55 -9.78 -14.80
N VAL A 115 -4.12 -8.60 -14.34
CA VAL A 115 -3.17 -8.47 -13.23
C VAL A 115 -3.94 -8.62 -11.92
N PRO A 116 -3.65 -9.64 -11.09
CA PRO A 116 -4.27 -9.78 -9.78
C PRO A 116 -3.83 -8.66 -8.84
N VAL A 117 -4.80 -7.91 -8.29
CA VAL A 117 -4.52 -6.76 -7.42
C VAL A 117 -5.01 -6.98 -6.00
N VAL A 118 -4.14 -6.70 -5.03
CA VAL A 118 -4.49 -6.67 -3.60
C VAL A 118 -4.28 -5.27 -3.07
N LEU A 119 -5.35 -4.73 -2.51
CA LEU A 119 -5.32 -3.54 -1.67
C LEU A 119 -5.37 -3.98 -0.21
N HIS A 120 -4.87 -3.14 0.69
CA HIS A 120 -4.99 -3.38 2.13
C HIS A 120 -5.05 -2.06 2.90
N GLY A 121 -5.75 -2.07 4.03
CA GLY A 121 -5.95 -0.89 4.85
C GLY A 121 -7.04 -1.08 5.89
N GLY A 122 -7.36 0.00 6.60
CA GLY A 122 -8.41 0.01 7.63
C GLY A 122 -9.29 1.24 7.51
N ASP A 123 -9.96 1.56 8.61
CA ASP A 123 -10.70 2.81 8.76
C ASP A 123 -9.76 4.02 8.80
N ARG A 124 -10.35 5.23 8.90
CA ARG A 124 -9.58 6.45 9.13
C ARG A 124 -8.80 6.32 10.42
N MET A 125 -7.51 6.63 10.35
CA MET A 125 -6.62 6.54 11.50
C MET A 125 -5.72 7.76 11.66
N PRO A 126 -5.20 8.00 12.88
CA PRO A 126 -4.18 8.99 13.15
C PRO A 126 -2.94 8.83 12.27
N THR A 127 -2.21 9.91 12.01
CA THR A 127 -2.42 11.26 12.57
C THR A 127 -3.14 12.20 11.60
N LYS A 128 -3.43 11.73 10.39
CA LYS A 128 -3.99 12.56 9.33
C LYS A 128 -5.52 12.52 9.30
N TYR A 129 -6.13 11.39 9.66
CA TYR A 129 -7.58 11.21 9.52
C TYR A 129 -8.09 11.50 8.11
N GLY A 130 -7.25 11.20 7.10
CA GLY A 130 -7.63 11.35 5.70
C GLY A 130 -8.70 10.34 5.30
N ILE A 131 -9.31 10.59 4.16
CA ILE A 131 -10.21 9.64 3.50
C ILE A 131 -9.44 8.34 3.24
N SER A 132 -9.94 7.25 3.80
CA SER A 132 -9.33 5.92 3.65
C SER A 132 -9.66 5.31 2.29
N LEU A 133 -8.80 4.40 1.81
CA LEU A 133 -9.07 3.66 0.58
C LEU A 133 -10.35 2.82 0.71
N LYS A 134 -10.62 2.30 1.91
CA LYS A 134 -11.84 1.56 2.25
C LYS A 134 -13.10 2.40 2.06
N GLU A 135 -13.14 3.64 2.55
CA GLU A 135 -14.29 4.54 2.33
C GLU A 135 -14.54 4.83 0.85
N ILE A 136 -13.48 4.98 0.05
CA ILE A 136 -13.63 5.26 -1.39
C ILE A 136 -14.26 4.06 -2.09
N TRP A 137 -13.80 2.84 -1.81
CA TRP A 137 -14.40 1.62 -2.37
C TRP A 137 -15.84 1.41 -1.92
N GLN A 138 -16.16 1.66 -0.65
CA GLN A 138 -17.53 1.60 -0.15
C GLN A 138 -18.45 2.57 -0.91
N GLN A 139 -18.00 3.80 -1.19
CA GLN A 139 -18.78 4.79 -1.97
C GLN A 139 -18.92 4.43 -3.46
N LEU A 140 -17.99 3.64 -3.99
CA LEU A 140 -18.10 3.01 -5.31
C LEU A 140 -19.02 1.78 -5.32
N GLY A 141 -19.56 1.37 -4.16
CA GLY A 141 -20.48 0.23 -4.02
C GLY A 141 -19.81 -1.09 -3.60
N ALA A 142 -18.48 -1.10 -3.42
CA ALA A 142 -17.74 -2.30 -3.07
C ALA A 142 -17.30 -2.26 -1.59
N ASP A 143 -18.08 -2.93 -0.73
CA ASP A 143 -17.72 -3.09 0.68
C ASP A 143 -17.05 -4.44 0.97
N PHE A 144 -15.74 -4.41 1.14
CA PHE A 144 -14.94 -5.60 1.47
C PHE A 144 -14.89 -5.91 2.97
N SER A 145 -15.40 -5.04 3.85
CA SER A 145 -15.10 -5.14 5.29
C SER A 145 -15.73 -6.36 5.98
N GLN A 146 -16.70 -7.01 5.34
CA GLN A 146 -17.40 -8.19 5.87
C GLN A 146 -16.79 -9.52 5.42
N LEU A 147 -15.91 -9.51 4.41
CA LEU A 147 -15.36 -10.73 3.85
C LEU A 147 -14.63 -11.56 4.91
N SER A 148 -14.78 -12.88 4.88
CA SER A 148 -13.88 -13.79 5.60
C SER A 148 -12.53 -13.86 4.90
N LEU A 149 -11.48 -14.39 5.55
CA LEU A 149 -10.20 -14.61 4.87
C LEU A 149 -10.32 -15.53 3.64
N ALA A 150 -11.21 -16.53 3.70
CA ALA A 150 -11.50 -17.40 2.57
C ALA A 150 -12.16 -16.62 1.41
N ALA A 151 -13.12 -15.75 1.72
CA ALA A 151 -13.77 -14.90 0.72
C ALA A 151 -12.83 -13.83 0.16
N VAL A 152 -11.85 -13.31 0.92
CA VAL A 152 -10.79 -12.42 0.40
C VAL A 152 -10.00 -13.12 -0.70
N LYS A 153 -9.61 -14.38 -0.46
CA LYS A 153 -8.90 -15.22 -1.45
C LYS A 153 -9.77 -15.50 -2.67
N ASP A 154 -11.01 -15.91 -2.46
CA ASP A 154 -11.92 -16.27 -3.54
C ASP A 154 -12.35 -15.05 -4.39
N CYS A 155 -12.52 -13.88 -3.76
CA CYS A 155 -12.76 -12.61 -4.44
C CYS A 155 -11.61 -12.27 -5.41
N LEU A 156 -10.36 -12.43 -4.96
CA LEU A 156 -9.19 -12.21 -5.80
C LEU A 156 -9.18 -13.15 -7.01
N ILE A 157 -9.41 -14.44 -6.79
CA ILE A 157 -9.45 -15.47 -7.86
C ILE A 157 -10.56 -15.17 -8.86
N THR A 158 -11.75 -14.81 -8.37
CA THR A 158 -12.95 -14.64 -9.20
C THR A 158 -12.95 -13.32 -9.98
N THR A 159 -12.50 -12.24 -9.36
CA THR A 159 -12.66 -10.88 -9.91
C THR A 159 -11.35 -10.26 -10.39
N GLY A 160 -10.21 -10.79 -9.93
CA GLY A 160 -8.87 -10.22 -10.16
C GLY A 160 -8.49 -9.11 -9.18
N LEU A 161 -9.37 -8.74 -8.24
CA LEU A 161 -9.11 -7.68 -7.26
C LEU A 161 -9.70 -8.03 -5.89
N THR A 162 -8.95 -7.80 -4.83
CA THR A 162 -9.47 -7.93 -3.45
C THR A 162 -8.93 -6.84 -2.54
N PHE A 163 -9.58 -6.66 -1.39
CA PHE A 163 -9.15 -5.74 -0.35
C PHE A 163 -9.01 -6.48 0.98
N PHE A 164 -7.85 -6.34 1.59
CA PHE A 164 -7.54 -6.89 2.90
C PHE A 164 -7.85 -5.88 4.01
N TYR A 165 -9.01 -6.04 4.66
CA TYR A 165 -9.44 -5.16 5.74
C TYR A 165 -8.77 -5.49 7.08
N ILE A 166 -7.81 -4.64 7.49
CA ILE A 166 -6.91 -4.88 8.62
C ILE A 166 -7.65 -5.13 9.95
N PRO A 167 -8.65 -4.32 10.36
CA PRO A 167 -9.32 -4.51 11.66
C PRO A 167 -9.97 -5.89 11.79
N ARG A 168 -10.44 -6.48 10.70
CA ARG A 168 -11.06 -7.81 10.69
C ARG A 168 -10.04 -8.94 10.62
N HIS A 169 -9.00 -8.79 9.81
CA HIS A 169 -8.14 -9.91 9.47
C HIS A 169 -6.81 -9.93 10.22
N PHE A 170 -6.37 -8.80 10.77
CA PHE A 170 -5.18 -8.73 11.62
C PHE A 170 -5.45 -7.86 12.85
N PRO A 171 -6.39 -8.27 13.73
CA PRO A 171 -6.87 -7.44 14.85
C PRO A 171 -5.79 -7.07 15.89
N LEU A 172 -4.67 -7.80 15.95
CA LEU A 172 -3.54 -7.46 16.84
C LEU A 172 -2.94 -6.08 16.54
N ILE A 173 -3.06 -5.59 15.30
CA ILE A 173 -2.57 -4.26 14.90
C ILE A 173 -3.49 -3.15 15.46
N GLU A 174 -4.75 -3.43 15.76
CA GLU A 174 -5.76 -2.41 16.08
C GLU A 174 -5.37 -1.58 17.31
N ASN A 175 -4.75 -2.20 18.32
CA ASN A 175 -4.27 -1.48 19.51
C ASN A 175 -3.25 -0.38 19.16
N PHE A 176 -2.48 -0.54 18.07
CA PHE A 176 -1.55 0.49 17.62
C PHE A 176 -2.28 1.75 17.14
N VAL A 177 -3.51 1.65 16.64
CA VAL A 177 -4.32 2.80 16.24
C VAL A 177 -4.59 3.69 17.45
N THR A 178 -5.04 3.10 18.57
CA THR A 178 -5.28 3.81 19.83
C THR A 178 -4.01 4.47 20.38
N TYR A 179 -2.87 3.79 20.34
CA TYR A 179 -1.60 4.39 20.78
C TYR A 179 -1.14 5.53 19.87
N ARG A 180 -1.27 5.37 18.54
CA ARG A 180 -0.97 6.45 17.58
C ARG A 180 -1.82 7.69 17.84
N GLU A 181 -3.08 7.50 18.23
CA GLU A 181 -3.98 8.60 18.54
C GLU A 181 -3.48 9.40 19.74
N GLN A 182 -3.21 8.72 20.84
CA GLN A 182 -2.71 9.36 22.06
C GLN A 182 -1.35 10.04 21.85
N ILE A 183 -0.49 9.43 21.03
CA ILE A 183 0.86 9.93 20.75
C ILE A 183 0.85 11.10 19.76
N GLY A 184 -0.10 11.14 18.82
CA GLY A 184 -0.18 12.19 17.79
C GLY A 184 0.98 12.19 16.79
N LYS A 185 1.69 11.06 16.60
CA LYS A 185 2.77 10.88 15.62
C LYS A 185 2.72 9.50 14.96
N ARG A 186 3.16 9.43 13.69
CA ARG A 186 3.33 8.16 12.96
C ARG A 186 4.53 7.36 13.49
N PRO A 187 4.38 6.16 14.05
CA PRO A 187 5.51 5.34 14.46
C PRO A 187 6.13 4.63 13.25
N PRO A 188 7.28 3.96 13.40
CA PRO A 188 7.88 3.13 12.35
C PRO A 188 6.95 2.06 11.75
N MET A 189 5.94 1.61 12.49
CA MET A 189 4.92 0.68 12.00
C MET A 189 4.16 1.25 10.78
N ALA A 190 3.99 2.58 10.69
CA ALA A 190 3.41 3.22 9.51
C ALA A 190 4.29 3.09 8.26
N THR A 191 5.59 2.79 8.43
CA THR A 191 6.50 2.45 7.32
C THR A 191 6.39 0.97 6.97
N VAL A 192 6.32 0.10 7.99
CA VAL A 192 6.10 -1.35 7.84
C VAL A 192 4.81 -1.64 7.04
N GLU A 193 3.73 -0.92 7.33
CA GLU A 193 2.44 -1.03 6.63
C GLU A 193 2.56 -0.81 5.12
N LEU A 194 3.51 0.02 4.65
CA LEU A 194 3.72 0.29 3.23
C LEU A 194 4.46 -0.85 2.51
N MET A 195 5.10 -1.74 3.27
CA MET A 195 5.97 -2.81 2.78
C MET A 195 5.38 -4.20 3.02
N TRP A 196 4.34 -4.26 3.83
CA TRP A 196 3.70 -5.50 4.25
C TRP A 196 2.82 -6.07 3.14
N SER A 197 2.80 -7.39 3.06
CA SER A 197 1.90 -8.15 2.20
C SER A 197 1.24 -9.26 3.04
N PRO A 198 -0.10 -9.41 2.98
CA PRO A 198 -0.78 -10.57 3.55
C PRO A 198 -0.66 -11.82 2.66
N PHE A 199 -0.15 -11.69 1.43
CA PHE A 199 0.00 -12.79 0.48
C PHE A 199 1.45 -13.29 0.43
N VAL A 200 1.58 -14.62 0.39
CA VAL A 200 2.86 -15.32 0.26
C VAL A 200 2.95 -15.94 -1.14
N GLY A 201 4.08 -15.74 -1.81
CA GLY A 201 4.34 -16.31 -3.13
C GLY A 201 4.90 -15.28 -4.11
N ASN A 202 4.54 -15.44 -5.38
CA ASN A 202 4.96 -14.55 -6.46
C ASN A 202 4.19 -13.21 -6.38
N ILE A 203 4.81 -12.21 -5.76
CA ILE A 203 4.23 -10.88 -5.56
C ILE A 203 5.04 -9.81 -6.26
N HIS A 204 4.33 -8.76 -6.68
CA HIS A 204 4.92 -7.46 -7.04
C HIS A 204 4.50 -6.43 -5.98
N GLN A 205 5.43 -6.07 -5.09
CA GLN A 205 5.15 -5.11 -4.02
C GLN A 205 5.25 -3.67 -4.54
N ILE A 206 4.19 -2.88 -4.43
CA ILE A 206 4.21 -1.44 -4.73
C ILE A 206 4.13 -0.67 -3.41
N SER A 207 5.11 0.20 -3.15
CA SER A 207 5.20 0.94 -1.89
C SER A 207 5.35 2.44 -2.12
N GLY A 208 4.34 3.19 -1.70
CA GLY A 208 4.36 4.65 -1.71
C GLY A 208 5.24 5.22 -0.58
N PHE A 209 5.90 6.36 -0.82
CA PHE A 209 6.67 7.07 0.21
C PHE A 209 6.75 8.57 -0.05
N VAL A 210 7.14 9.34 0.97
CA VAL A 210 7.24 10.82 0.89
C VAL A 210 8.70 11.29 0.75
N HIS A 211 9.60 10.74 1.56
CA HIS A 211 10.97 11.24 1.70
C HIS A 211 11.98 10.31 1.02
N PRO A 212 12.90 10.83 0.19
CA PRO A 212 13.87 10.01 -0.55
C PRO A 212 14.65 8.97 0.27
N PRO A 213 15.12 9.25 1.51
CA PRO A 213 15.83 8.26 2.31
C PRO A 213 15.00 7.02 2.69
N THR A 214 13.67 7.06 2.51
CA THR A 214 12.80 5.90 2.74
C THR A 214 12.92 4.87 1.62
N GLU A 215 13.25 5.28 0.39
CA GLU A 215 13.44 4.35 -0.74
C GLU A 215 14.62 3.40 -0.50
N ASP A 216 15.75 3.92 -0.02
CA ASP A 216 16.92 3.09 0.28
C ASP A 216 16.59 2.06 1.39
N ARG A 217 15.88 2.49 2.44
CA ARG A 217 15.38 1.57 3.48
C ARG A 217 14.44 0.53 2.93
N PHE A 218 13.53 0.90 2.01
CA PHE A 218 12.65 -0.06 1.34
C PHE A 218 13.46 -1.10 0.58
N ARG A 219 14.39 -0.68 -0.29
CA ARG A 219 15.24 -1.57 -1.08
C ARG A 219 16.01 -2.56 -0.20
N GLU A 220 16.70 -2.07 0.83
CA GLU A 220 17.51 -2.90 1.72
C GLU A 220 16.66 -3.88 2.52
N THR A 221 15.51 -3.43 3.05
CA THR A 221 14.59 -4.30 3.78
C THR A 221 14.00 -5.36 2.84
N PHE A 222 13.62 -5.00 1.61
CA PHE A 222 13.13 -5.95 0.61
C PHE A 222 14.20 -6.98 0.26
N ALA A 223 15.47 -6.57 0.11
CA ALA A 223 16.58 -7.51 -0.07
C ALA A 223 16.72 -8.48 1.11
N LEU A 224 16.66 -8.00 2.36
CA LEU A 224 16.68 -8.84 3.58
C LEU A 224 15.47 -9.80 3.66
N ARG A 225 14.38 -9.45 2.97
CA ARG A 225 13.13 -10.22 2.89
C ARG A 225 13.00 -11.06 1.62
N ASN A 226 14.03 -11.11 0.79
CA ASN A 226 14.04 -11.80 -0.51
C ASN A 226 12.92 -11.35 -1.46
N ILE A 227 12.55 -10.07 -1.40
CA ILE A 227 11.58 -9.43 -2.31
C ILE A 227 12.39 -8.66 -3.36
N SER A 228 12.49 -9.21 -4.56
CA SER A 228 13.21 -8.56 -5.68
C SER A 228 12.27 -7.84 -6.65
N HIS A 229 11.02 -8.27 -6.78
CA HIS A 229 10.01 -7.62 -7.62
C HIS A 229 9.22 -6.58 -6.82
N PHE A 230 9.65 -5.32 -6.91
CA PHE A 230 8.97 -4.21 -6.26
C PHE A 230 8.96 -2.94 -7.10
N THR A 231 8.08 -2.01 -6.75
CA THR A 231 8.05 -0.63 -7.24
C THR A 231 7.94 0.32 -6.05
N THR A 232 8.90 1.22 -5.88
CA THR A 232 8.80 2.31 -4.91
C THR A 232 8.32 3.57 -5.62
N VAL A 233 7.40 4.32 -5.00
CA VAL A 233 6.84 5.54 -5.62
C VAL A 233 6.93 6.70 -4.64
N LYS A 234 7.58 7.81 -5.05
CA LYS A 234 7.48 9.07 -4.31
C LYS A 234 6.13 9.75 -4.59
N GLY A 235 5.07 9.10 -4.15
CA GLY A 235 3.71 9.40 -4.58
C GLY A 235 3.05 10.53 -3.81
N LEU A 236 1.83 10.84 -4.23
CA LEU A 236 1.03 11.90 -3.64
C LEU A 236 0.67 11.55 -2.20
N GLU A 237 1.16 12.37 -1.27
CA GLU A 237 1.04 12.16 0.17
C GLU A 237 1.62 10.84 0.68
N GLY A 238 2.53 10.24 -0.10
CA GLY A 238 3.14 8.95 0.19
C GLY A 238 2.34 7.74 -0.30
N SER A 239 1.30 7.94 -1.13
CA SER A 239 0.57 6.83 -1.77
C SER A 239 1.36 6.23 -2.94
N CYS A 240 0.75 5.24 -3.59
CA CYS A 240 1.24 4.67 -4.84
C CYS A 240 0.82 5.46 -6.09
N ASP A 241 0.13 6.60 -5.93
CA ASP A 241 -0.24 7.46 -7.07
C ASP A 241 0.97 8.31 -7.50
N LEU A 242 1.30 8.24 -8.77
CA LEU A 242 2.25 9.11 -9.44
C LEU A 242 1.75 10.55 -9.43
N ALA A 243 2.67 11.49 -9.19
CA ALA A 243 2.37 12.91 -9.31
C ALA A 243 2.29 13.31 -10.79
N CYS A 244 1.26 14.07 -11.15
CA CYS A 244 1.11 14.68 -12.47
C CYS A 244 1.67 16.10 -12.49
N ASN A 245 1.70 16.82 -11.37
CA ASN A 245 2.23 18.19 -11.32
C ASN A 245 3.77 18.31 -11.43
N ARG A 246 4.50 17.19 -11.39
CA ARG A 246 5.96 17.13 -11.42
C ARG A 246 6.42 15.81 -12.01
N THR A 247 7.70 15.69 -12.33
CA THR A 247 8.33 14.40 -12.67
C THR A 247 8.10 13.40 -11.53
N ALA A 248 7.45 12.28 -11.86
CA ALA A 248 7.29 11.16 -10.95
C ALA A 248 8.65 10.48 -10.72
N ILE A 249 8.96 10.17 -9.45
CA ILE A 249 10.20 9.49 -9.04
C ILE A 249 9.81 8.10 -8.58
N ILE A 250 10.35 7.10 -9.27
CA ILE A 250 9.95 5.71 -9.13
C ILE A 250 11.22 4.86 -8.99
N GLY A 251 11.24 3.88 -8.10
CA GLY A 251 12.29 2.86 -8.04
C GLY A 251 11.73 1.52 -8.55
N LEU A 252 12.47 0.85 -9.42
CA LEU A 252 12.09 -0.40 -10.06
C LEU A 252 13.01 -1.51 -9.57
N GLY A 253 12.51 -2.38 -8.70
CA GLY A 253 13.14 -3.64 -8.35
C GLY A 253 12.69 -4.73 -9.32
N ASN A 254 13.64 -5.34 -10.03
CA ASN A 254 13.36 -6.39 -11.00
C ASN A 254 13.89 -7.73 -10.50
N PRO A 255 13.09 -8.82 -10.62
CA PRO A 255 13.48 -10.17 -10.23
C PRO A 255 14.39 -10.83 -11.29
N THR A 256 15.42 -10.12 -11.75
CA THR A 256 16.47 -10.67 -12.62
C THR A 256 17.44 -11.53 -11.81
N ASP A 257 18.33 -12.26 -12.49
CA ASP A 257 19.45 -12.98 -11.85
C ASP A 257 20.79 -12.41 -12.36
N PRO A 258 21.50 -11.58 -11.55
CA PRO A 258 21.16 -11.13 -10.20
C PRO A 258 20.01 -10.08 -10.18
N PRO A 259 19.32 -9.87 -9.05
CA PRO A 259 18.30 -8.83 -8.92
C PRO A 259 18.85 -7.45 -9.25
N SER A 260 18.06 -6.65 -9.98
CA SER A 260 18.47 -5.32 -10.42
C SER A 260 17.55 -4.23 -9.87
N PHE A 261 18.11 -3.03 -9.69
CA PHE A 261 17.38 -1.85 -9.27
C PHE A 261 17.67 -0.68 -10.19
N GLN A 262 16.63 0.01 -10.61
CA GLN A 262 16.72 1.22 -11.42
C GLN A 262 15.84 2.32 -10.83
N ARG A 263 16.39 3.54 -10.71
CA ARG A 263 15.54 4.72 -10.52
C ARG A 263 15.02 5.19 -11.87
N PHE A 264 13.72 5.36 -11.97
CA PHE A 264 12.98 5.74 -13.16
C PHE A 264 12.29 7.08 -12.92
N PHE A 265 12.38 7.97 -13.90
CA PHE A 265 11.79 9.29 -13.87
C PHE A 265 10.78 9.39 -15.00
N LEU A 266 9.54 9.75 -14.68
CA LEU A 266 8.47 9.87 -15.65
C LEU A 266 7.90 11.27 -15.59
N ASN A 267 8.15 12.07 -16.63
CA ASN A 267 7.64 13.44 -16.72
C ASN A 267 6.30 13.44 -17.48
N PRO A 268 5.17 13.80 -16.84
CA PRO A 268 3.85 13.82 -17.49
C PRO A 268 3.81 14.67 -18.75
N ARG A 269 4.58 15.77 -18.79
CA ARG A 269 4.62 16.70 -19.93
C ARG A 269 5.20 16.08 -21.20
N ASP A 270 6.08 15.09 -21.07
CA ASP A 270 6.71 14.42 -22.20
C ASP A 270 5.69 13.56 -22.98
N TYR A 271 4.52 13.30 -22.38
CA TYR A 271 3.44 12.48 -22.94
C TYR A 271 2.14 13.26 -23.13
N GLY A 272 2.18 14.60 -23.04
CA GLY A 272 1.02 15.46 -23.28
C GLY A 272 0.00 15.55 -22.16
N PHE A 273 0.29 15.02 -20.95
CA PHE A 273 -0.59 15.19 -19.79
C PHE A 273 -0.45 16.58 -19.18
N CYS A 274 -1.58 17.14 -18.72
CA CYS A 274 -1.60 18.42 -18.03
C CYS A 274 -1.08 18.24 -16.59
N PRO A 275 -0.08 19.04 -16.15
CA PRO A 275 0.57 18.84 -14.86
C PRO A 275 -0.25 19.46 -13.71
N SER A 276 -1.35 18.81 -13.35
CA SER A 276 -2.19 19.19 -12.21
C SER A 276 -2.49 17.95 -11.38
N ASP A 277 -2.20 18.02 -10.07
CA ASP A 277 -2.76 17.03 -9.14
C ASP A 277 -4.05 17.62 -8.57
N TYR A 278 -5.19 17.01 -8.89
CA TYR A 278 -6.49 17.51 -8.45
C TYR A 278 -6.59 17.50 -6.91
N PRO A 279 -7.01 18.62 -6.28
CA PRO A 279 -7.16 18.68 -4.83
C PRO A 279 -8.28 17.77 -4.34
N LEU A 280 -8.13 17.18 -3.16
CA LEU A 280 -9.19 16.42 -2.52
C LEU A 280 -10.14 17.36 -1.79
N GLU A 281 -11.34 17.54 -2.33
CA GLU A 281 -12.36 18.46 -1.79
C GLU A 281 -13.24 17.77 -0.76
N SER A 282 -13.90 16.68 -1.15
CA SER A 282 -14.71 15.84 -0.26
C SER A 282 -14.79 14.41 -0.80
N LEU A 283 -15.22 13.47 0.05
CA LEU A 283 -15.45 12.08 -0.36
C LEU A 283 -16.57 11.99 -1.41
N GLU A 284 -17.61 12.80 -1.28
CA GLU A 284 -18.75 12.84 -2.21
C GLU A 284 -18.31 13.32 -3.60
N MET A 285 -17.58 14.44 -3.67
CA MET A 285 -17.09 14.99 -4.95
C MET A 285 -16.07 14.07 -5.60
N LEU A 286 -15.17 13.47 -4.81
CA LEU A 286 -14.26 12.44 -5.31
C LEU A 286 -15.04 11.27 -5.93
N THR A 287 -16.03 10.75 -5.20
CA THR A 287 -16.85 9.62 -5.66
C THR A 287 -17.56 9.94 -6.96
N ALA A 288 -18.16 11.13 -7.08
CA ALA A 288 -18.83 11.58 -8.29
C ALA A 288 -17.87 11.60 -9.50
N LYS A 289 -16.65 12.12 -9.32
CA LYS A 289 -15.63 12.15 -10.39
C LYS A 289 -15.12 10.76 -10.76
N LEU A 290 -14.90 9.88 -9.78
CA LEU A 290 -14.49 8.49 -10.05
C LEU A 290 -15.59 7.73 -10.81
N LYS A 291 -16.87 7.91 -10.43
CA LYS A 291 -18.01 7.33 -11.15
C LYS A 291 -18.14 7.87 -12.58
N GLY A 292 -17.95 9.18 -12.78
CA GLY A 292 -17.91 9.80 -14.11
C GLY A 292 -16.81 9.19 -14.98
N LEU A 293 -15.58 9.04 -14.45
CA LEU A 293 -14.49 8.38 -15.18
C LEU A 293 -14.84 6.94 -15.58
N LEU A 294 -15.46 6.18 -14.68
CA LEU A 294 -15.87 4.79 -14.96
C LEU A 294 -16.98 4.72 -16.01
N ALA A 295 -17.86 5.72 -16.06
CA ALA A 295 -18.87 5.88 -17.11
C ALA A 295 -18.29 6.35 -18.46
N GLY A 296 -16.97 6.56 -18.55
CA GLY A 296 -16.28 7.00 -19.76
C GLY A 296 -16.27 8.52 -19.97
N GLU A 297 -16.72 9.30 -18.97
CA GLU A 297 -16.70 10.76 -19.02
C GLU A 297 -15.32 11.30 -18.66
N ASN A 298 -14.83 12.26 -19.45
CA ASN A 298 -13.61 12.99 -19.10
C ASN A 298 -13.92 14.04 -18.03
N ASN A 299 -13.12 14.07 -16.98
CA ASN A 299 -13.09 15.11 -15.95
C ASN A 299 -11.65 15.40 -15.50
N GLU A 300 -11.48 16.17 -14.43
CA GLU A 300 -10.18 16.65 -13.94
C GLU A 300 -9.26 15.52 -13.41
N LEU A 301 -9.79 14.32 -13.20
CA LEU A 301 -9.01 13.14 -12.80
C LEU A 301 -8.54 12.30 -14.00
N THR A 302 -8.98 12.60 -15.23
CA THR A 302 -8.72 11.78 -16.43
C THR A 302 -7.23 11.58 -16.68
N ASP A 303 -6.47 12.67 -16.74
CA ASP A 303 -5.03 12.63 -17.00
C ASP A 303 -4.31 11.81 -15.93
N ALA A 304 -4.65 12.04 -14.65
CA ALA A 304 -4.06 11.30 -13.55
C ALA A 304 -4.40 9.80 -13.61
N ALA A 305 -5.63 9.45 -13.96
CA ALA A 305 -6.07 8.06 -14.10
C ALA A 305 -5.36 7.35 -15.27
N ILE A 306 -5.24 7.99 -16.42
CA ILE A 306 -4.54 7.43 -17.59
C ILE A 306 -3.04 7.32 -17.31
N PHE A 307 -2.42 8.37 -16.75
CA PHE A 307 -1.00 8.40 -16.44
C PHE A 307 -0.60 7.32 -15.43
N ASN A 308 -1.38 7.14 -14.37
CA ASN A 308 -1.15 6.07 -13.40
C ASN A 308 -1.45 4.70 -14.00
N GLY A 309 -2.64 4.51 -14.58
CA GLY A 309 -3.06 3.24 -15.17
C GLY A 309 -2.08 2.74 -16.23
N GLY A 310 -1.66 3.60 -17.15
CA GLY A 310 -0.75 3.21 -18.23
C GLY A 310 0.68 2.93 -17.76
N PHE A 311 1.19 3.69 -16.78
CA PHE A 311 2.47 3.35 -16.15
C PHE A 311 2.41 1.96 -15.53
N TYR A 312 1.35 1.63 -14.78
CA TYR A 312 1.25 0.34 -14.13
C TYR A 312 0.98 -0.81 -15.11
N LEU A 313 0.23 -0.59 -16.20
CA LEU A 313 0.10 -1.57 -17.28
C LEU A 313 1.45 -1.92 -17.90
N TRP A 314 2.29 -0.92 -18.17
CA TRP A 314 3.67 -1.16 -18.63
C TRP A 314 4.50 -1.87 -17.56
N ARG A 315 4.45 -1.39 -16.31
CA ARG A 315 5.27 -1.92 -15.21
C ARG A 315 4.95 -3.38 -14.87
N CYS A 316 3.70 -3.78 -15.01
CA CYS A 316 3.23 -5.16 -14.80
C CYS A 316 3.38 -6.06 -16.04
N GLY A 317 3.97 -5.54 -17.13
CA GLY A 317 4.28 -6.32 -18.34
C GLY A 317 3.08 -6.53 -19.28
N ILE A 318 2.00 -5.76 -19.12
CA ILE A 318 0.83 -5.83 -20.02
C ILE A 318 1.09 -5.00 -21.28
N ALA A 319 1.58 -3.78 -21.12
CA ALA A 319 1.91 -2.91 -22.24
C ALA A 319 3.40 -3.04 -22.59
N PRO A 320 3.76 -3.16 -23.89
CA PRO A 320 5.16 -3.28 -24.31
C PRO A 320 5.97 -2.01 -24.07
N ASP A 321 5.30 -0.85 -24.02
CA ASP A 321 5.88 0.46 -23.75
C ASP A 321 4.86 1.37 -23.05
N ILE A 322 5.37 2.49 -22.52
CA ILE A 322 4.59 3.46 -21.74
C ILE A 322 3.49 4.14 -22.58
N PRO A 323 3.75 4.63 -23.81
CA PRO A 323 2.70 5.20 -24.66
C PRO A 323 1.54 4.22 -24.92
N THR A 324 1.84 2.95 -25.21
CA THR A 324 0.84 1.90 -25.39
C THR A 324 0.06 1.67 -24.09
N GLY A 325 0.73 1.71 -22.95
CA GLY A 325 0.09 1.65 -21.64
C GLY A 325 -0.93 2.77 -21.45
N PHE A 326 -0.60 4.01 -21.80
CA PHE A 326 -1.53 5.13 -21.72
C PHE A 326 -2.73 4.95 -22.65
N GLN A 327 -2.51 4.50 -23.88
CA GLN A 327 -3.61 4.20 -24.82
C GLN A 327 -4.55 3.13 -24.27
N GLN A 328 -4.00 2.04 -23.71
CA GLN A 328 -4.80 0.96 -23.12
C GLN A 328 -5.58 1.41 -21.87
N ALA A 329 -4.96 2.24 -21.01
CA ALA A 329 -5.62 2.82 -19.85
C ALA A 329 -6.80 3.73 -20.27
N GLN A 330 -6.58 4.58 -21.28
CA GLN A 330 -7.64 5.43 -21.84
C GLN A 330 -8.78 4.59 -22.41
N GLN A 331 -8.47 3.57 -23.22
CA GLN A 331 -9.49 2.69 -23.79
C GLN A 331 -10.30 1.95 -22.72
N SER A 332 -9.65 1.51 -21.64
CA SER A 332 -10.30 0.81 -20.52
C SER A 332 -11.37 1.66 -19.84
N LEU A 333 -11.16 2.97 -19.74
CA LEU A 333 -12.12 3.93 -19.20
C LEU A 333 -13.25 4.22 -20.19
N GLN A 334 -12.90 4.55 -21.45
CA GLN A 334 -13.87 4.96 -22.46
C GLN A 334 -14.79 3.83 -22.92
N SER A 335 -14.35 2.58 -22.86
CA SER A 335 -15.15 1.44 -23.33
C SER A 335 -16.14 0.90 -22.30
N GLY A 336 -16.27 1.52 -21.12
CA GLY A 336 -17.11 1.04 -20.01
C GLY A 336 -16.62 -0.26 -19.36
N LYS A 337 -15.47 -0.80 -19.77
CA LYS A 337 -14.95 -2.08 -19.25
C LYS A 337 -14.47 -1.95 -17.81
N ALA A 338 -13.92 -0.80 -17.42
CA ALA A 338 -13.56 -0.52 -16.04
C ALA A 338 -14.80 -0.49 -15.13
N LEU A 339 -15.92 0.07 -15.59
CA LEU A 339 -17.19 0.02 -14.87
C LEU A 339 -17.72 -1.41 -14.74
N ALA A 340 -17.73 -2.18 -15.83
CA ALA A 340 -18.14 -3.59 -15.78
C ALA A 340 -17.28 -4.43 -14.81
N LYS A 341 -15.98 -4.11 -14.68
CA LYS A 341 -15.10 -4.73 -13.69
C LYS A 341 -15.50 -4.36 -12.25
N LEU A 342 -15.84 -3.09 -12.00
CA LEU A 342 -16.38 -2.67 -10.70
C LEU A 342 -17.69 -3.40 -10.39
N GLU A 343 -18.62 -3.47 -11.34
CA GLU A 343 -19.90 -4.17 -11.18
C GLU A 343 -19.70 -5.67 -10.89
N GLN A 344 -18.74 -6.32 -11.57
CA GLN A 344 -18.37 -7.71 -11.28
C GLN A 344 -17.94 -7.89 -9.81
N ILE A 345 -17.15 -6.95 -9.27
CA ILE A 345 -16.70 -6.96 -7.88
C ILE A 345 -17.88 -6.75 -6.94
N CYS A 346 -18.72 -5.72 -7.18
CA CYS A 346 -19.89 -5.45 -6.36
C CYS A 346 -20.85 -6.66 -6.31
N ASN A 347 -21.15 -7.26 -7.46
CA ASN A 347 -21.99 -8.45 -7.55
C ASN A 347 -21.39 -9.64 -6.77
N TYR A 348 -20.07 -9.82 -6.80
CA TYR A 348 -19.43 -10.84 -5.96
C TYR A 348 -19.66 -10.56 -4.47
N LEU A 349 -19.44 -9.32 -4.03
CA LEU A 349 -19.55 -8.92 -2.63
C LEU A 349 -20.98 -9.03 -2.08
N GLU A 350 -21.98 -8.66 -2.89
CA GLU A 350 -23.40 -8.81 -2.53
C GLU A 350 -23.79 -10.28 -2.29
N ASN A 351 -23.21 -11.21 -3.04
CA ASN A 351 -23.44 -12.66 -2.85
C ASN A 351 -22.72 -13.26 -1.63
N GLN A 352 -21.85 -12.50 -0.96
CA GLN A 352 -21.14 -12.93 0.26
C GLN A 352 -21.79 -12.40 1.55
N GLN A 353 -22.79 -11.51 1.43
CA GLN A 353 -23.60 -11.00 2.54
C GLN A 353 -24.78 -11.93 2.80
#